data_AF-A0A9P5NC02-F1
#
_entry.id   AF-A0A9P5NC02-F1
#
_cell.length_a   1.000
_cell.length_b   1.000
_cell.length_c   1.000
_cell.angle_alpha   90.00
_cell.angle_beta   90.00
_cell.angle_gamma   90.00
#
_symmetry.space_group_name_H-M   'P 1'
#
loop_
_entity.id
_entity.type
_entity.pdbx_description
1 polymer ?
#
loop_
_entity_poly.entity_id
_entity_poly.type
_entity_poly.pdbx_seq_one_letter_code
_entity_poly.pdbx_strand_id
1 'polypeptide(L)'
;MKASQPPSLNRSTSPPHNLTMTTTFLSPMESNPSQITLVAPESTSTLIFSKPSALNTILLLNGRPLYKIATVDAAAERTTIADAATGEMVVTIQRRDVLPSWVTFSERSVTGARKVKLREWLKEQEEGGPGAQWKMETVVGNFVWRVDELLRLALHPESNLDRPIAWAQAQTDVDPFALIATRATDPFREEIVASFLILEHRIRMEEKKAYLKERRFYRTRIATKLV
;
A
#
# COMPACT_ATOMS: atom_id res chain seq x y z
N MET A 1 13.35 -54.44 18.12
CA MET A 1 13.72 -54.87 16.75
C MET A 1 14.73 -53.86 16.21
N LYS A 2 15.94 -54.35 15.90
CA LYS A 2 17.06 -53.63 15.27
C LYS A 2 16.88 -53.63 13.75
N ALA A 3 17.17 -52.51 13.08
CA ALA A 3 17.79 -52.44 11.75
C ALA A 3 18.12 -50.96 11.48
N SER A 4 19.38 -50.51 11.58
CA SER A 4 20.49 -50.65 10.62
C SER A 4 20.49 -49.53 9.57
N GLN A 5 21.38 -48.54 9.78
CA GLN A 5 21.94 -47.68 8.73
C GLN A 5 22.73 -48.52 7.72
N PRO A 6 22.88 -48.01 6.49
CA PRO A 6 24.18 -48.10 5.81
C PRO A 6 24.78 -46.70 5.50
N PRO A 7 26.11 -46.53 5.67
CA PRO A 7 26.87 -45.37 5.22
C PRO A 7 27.44 -45.58 3.81
N SER A 8 27.52 -44.52 3.01
CA SER A 8 28.31 -44.51 1.77
C SER A 8 29.46 -43.50 1.86
N LEU A 9 30.67 -44.07 2.01
CA LEU A 9 31.96 -43.46 1.72
C LEU A 9 32.14 -43.31 0.20
N ASN A 10 32.81 -42.24 -0.23
CA ASN A 10 34.01 -42.28 -1.09
C ASN A 10 34.31 -40.88 -1.66
N ARG A 11 35.52 -40.52 -2.08
CA ARG A 11 36.90 -40.79 -1.66
C ARG A 11 37.70 -39.76 -2.46
N SER A 12 38.64 -39.10 -1.79
CA SER A 12 39.63 -38.19 -2.38
C SER A 12 40.43 -38.83 -3.51
N THR A 13 40.70 -38.05 -4.57
CA THR A 13 41.92 -38.15 -5.39
C THR A 13 42.18 -36.82 -6.12
N SER A 14 43.11 -36.03 -5.58
CA SER A 14 44.00 -35.12 -6.34
C SER A 14 45.13 -35.94 -7.00
N PRO A 15 45.62 -35.60 -8.22
CA PRO A 15 46.89 -34.85 -8.36
C PRO A 15 47.01 -34.10 -9.74
N PRO A 16 48.20 -33.71 -10.25
CA PRO A 16 49.32 -32.96 -9.69
C PRO A 16 49.55 -31.61 -10.43
N HIS A 17 50.49 -30.83 -9.90
CA HIS A 17 51.09 -29.64 -10.51
C HIS A 17 51.71 -29.91 -11.89
N ASN A 18 51.46 -29.01 -12.84
CA ASN A 18 52.38 -28.72 -13.94
C ASN A 18 52.53 -27.20 -14.08
N LEU A 19 53.77 -26.74 -13.89
CA LEU A 19 54.22 -25.39 -14.21
C LEU A 19 54.57 -25.35 -15.71
N THR A 20 53.90 -24.47 -16.45
CA THR A 20 54.37 -24.04 -17.77
C THR A 20 54.22 -22.53 -17.86
N MET A 21 55.34 -21.83 -17.97
CA MET A 21 55.37 -20.41 -18.31
C MET A 21 55.08 -20.24 -19.80
N THR A 22 54.10 -19.41 -20.13
CA THR A 22 53.96 -18.85 -21.48
C THR A 22 53.40 -17.44 -21.38
N THR A 23 54.30 -16.50 -21.60
CA THR A 23 54.05 -15.09 -21.91
C THR A 23 53.12 -14.98 -23.12
N THR A 24 51.92 -14.42 -22.94
CA THR A 24 51.16 -13.80 -24.02
C THR A 24 50.39 -12.60 -23.47
N PHE A 25 50.73 -11.44 -24.03
CA PHE A 25 50.07 -10.13 -24.03
C PHE A 25 48.71 -10.01 -23.32
N LEU A 26 48.67 -9.07 -22.36
CA LEU A 26 47.46 -8.42 -21.86
C LEU A 26 46.71 -7.75 -23.02
N SER A 27 45.80 -8.47 -23.66
CA SER A 27 44.64 -7.82 -24.25
C SER A 27 43.81 -7.28 -23.07
N PRO A 28 43.42 -6.00 -23.06
CA PRO A 28 42.41 -5.55 -22.12
C PRO A 28 41.18 -6.42 -22.36
N MET A 29 40.77 -7.18 -21.34
CA MET A 29 39.42 -7.69 -21.30
C MET A 29 38.50 -6.48 -21.38
N GLU A 30 38.01 -6.19 -22.58
CA GLU A 30 36.74 -5.50 -22.75
C GLU A 30 35.74 -6.26 -21.91
N SER A 31 35.50 -5.75 -20.70
CA SER A 31 34.32 -6.08 -19.95
C SER A 31 33.16 -5.71 -20.87
N ASN A 32 32.54 -6.70 -21.51
CA ASN A 32 31.24 -6.52 -22.14
C ASN A 32 30.36 -5.82 -21.09
N PRO A 33 30.00 -4.53 -21.26
CA PRO A 33 29.09 -3.88 -20.34
C PRO A 33 27.82 -4.71 -20.41
N SER A 34 27.57 -5.41 -19.32
CA SER A 34 26.59 -6.45 -19.23
C SER A 34 25.26 -5.90 -19.72
N GLN A 35 24.77 -6.54 -20.77
CA GLN A 35 23.40 -6.61 -21.23
C GLN A 35 22.43 -6.05 -20.19
N ILE A 36 22.18 -4.73 -20.24
CA ILE A 36 21.09 -4.08 -19.51
C ILE A 36 19.83 -4.71 -20.09
N THR A 37 19.30 -5.70 -19.39
CA THR A 37 17.99 -6.25 -19.69
C THR A 37 17.02 -5.14 -19.34
N LEU A 38 16.46 -4.52 -20.37
CA LEU A 38 15.41 -3.52 -20.25
C LEU A 38 14.19 -4.22 -19.62
N VAL A 39 14.15 -4.25 -18.28
CA VAL A 39 12.98 -4.74 -17.55
C VAL A 39 11.88 -3.74 -17.84
N ALA A 40 10.88 -4.16 -18.61
CA ALA A 40 9.70 -3.34 -18.87
C ALA A 40 9.12 -2.90 -17.51
N PRO A 41 8.81 -1.61 -17.33
CA PRO A 41 8.25 -1.13 -16.08
C PRO A 41 6.97 -1.90 -15.76
N GLU A 42 6.78 -2.21 -14.49
CA GLU A 42 5.57 -2.90 -14.03
C GLU A 42 4.35 -2.06 -14.41
N SER A 43 3.38 -2.68 -15.08
CA SER A 43 2.18 -1.97 -15.52
C SER A 43 1.37 -1.52 -14.31
N THR A 44 1.07 -0.22 -14.24
CA THR A 44 0.23 0.38 -13.21
C THR A 44 -1.17 0.70 -13.72
N SER A 45 -2.09 0.82 -12.77
CA SER A 45 -3.47 1.26 -12.93
C SER A 45 -3.63 2.53 -12.09
N THR A 46 -4.10 3.61 -12.69
CA THR A 46 -4.31 4.89 -12.00
C THR A 46 -5.81 5.09 -11.75
N LEU A 47 -6.20 5.13 -10.47
CA LEU A 47 -7.56 5.40 -10.03
C LEU A 47 -7.69 6.87 -9.68
N ILE A 48 -8.26 7.66 -10.59
CA ILE A 48 -8.36 9.11 -10.46
C ILE A 48 -9.63 9.47 -9.67
N PHE A 49 -9.49 10.31 -8.65
CA PHE A 49 -10.64 10.86 -7.94
C PHE A 49 -11.23 12.03 -8.72
N SER A 50 -12.55 12.00 -8.98
CA SER A 50 -13.26 13.10 -9.67
C SER A 50 -13.21 14.46 -8.96
N LYS A 51 -12.82 14.46 -7.69
CA LYS A 51 -12.65 15.62 -6.82
C LYS A 51 -11.40 15.40 -5.97
N PRO A 52 -10.76 16.45 -5.43
CA PRO A 52 -9.61 16.31 -4.52
C PRO A 52 -10.01 15.88 -3.10
N SER A 53 -10.89 14.89 -3.03
CA SER A 53 -11.48 14.36 -1.83
C SER A 53 -11.65 12.86 -1.99
N ALA A 54 -11.26 12.11 -0.94
CA ALA A 54 -11.57 10.70 -0.80
C ALA A 54 -13.06 10.43 -0.49
N LEU A 55 -13.82 11.46 -0.11
CA LEU A 55 -15.24 11.38 0.25
C LEU A 55 -16.12 11.93 -0.87
N ASN A 56 -17.32 11.35 -1.05
CA ASN A 56 -18.37 11.85 -1.97
C ASN A 56 -17.86 12.15 -3.39
N THR A 57 -17.23 11.14 -3.99
CA THR A 57 -16.44 11.22 -5.22
C THR A 57 -16.64 9.97 -6.09
N ILE A 58 -16.25 10.05 -7.36
CA ILE A 58 -16.21 8.92 -8.29
C ILE A 58 -14.74 8.60 -8.55
N LEU A 59 -14.39 7.31 -8.46
CA LEU A 59 -13.10 6.79 -8.90
C LEU A 59 -13.18 6.44 -10.38
N LEU A 60 -12.28 7.01 -11.17
CA LEU A 60 -12.16 6.79 -12.59
C LEU A 60 -10.96 5.87 -12.86
N LEU A 61 -11.14 4.86 -13.70
CA LEU A 61 -10.06 4.06 -14.27
C LEU A 61 -10.03 4.29 -15.78
N ASN A 62 -8.92 4.78 -16.32
CA ASN A 62 -8.78 5.13 -17.74
C ASN A 62 -9.90 6.08 -18.23
N GLY A 63 -10.23 7.09 -17.41
CA GLY A 63 -11.28 8.07 -17.69
C GLY A 63 -12.72 7.57 -17.55
N ARG A 64 -12.93 6.29 -17.20
CA ARG A 64 -14.26 5.70 -17.03
C ARG A 64 -14.60 5.54 -15.55
N PRO A 65 -15.84 5.86 -15.12
CA PRO A 65 -16.30 5.57 -13.76
C PRO A 65 -16.15 4.08 -13.43
N LEU A 66 -15.39 3.78 -12.39
CA LEU A 66 -15.20 2.43 -11.85
C LEU A 66 -16.00 2.26 -10.57
N TYR A 67 -15.81 3.15 -9.59
CA TYR A 67 -16.54 3.11 -8.33
C TYR A 67 -17.17 4.45 -7.98
N LYS A 68 -18.35 4.41 -7.37
CA LYS A 68 -18.97 5.56 -6.70
C LYS A 68 -18.74 5.44 -5.21
N ILE A 69 -18.09 6.45 -4.62
CA ILE A 69 -17.86 6.55 -3.19
C ILE A 69 -18.83 7.57 -2.61
N ALA A 70 -19.67 7.14 -1.68
CA ALA A 70 -20.59 8.01 -0.95
C ALA A 70 -20.34 7.92 0.55
N THR A 71 -20.38 9.06 1.25
CA THR A 71 -20.33 9.13 2.71
C THR A 71 -21.54 9.86 3.23
N VAL A 72 -22.11 9.35 4.33
CA VAL A 72 -23.33 9.92 4.92
C VAL A 72 -23.07 11.30 5.55
N ASP A 73 -21.90 11.48 6.15
CA ASP A 73 -21.57 12.64 6.95
C ASP A 73 -20.08 13.05 6.81
N ALA A 74 -19.71 14.14 7.48
CA ALA A 74 -18.36 14.69 7.45
C ALA A 74 -17.34 13.88 8.28
N ALA A 75 -17.79 13.14 9.29
CA ALA A 75 -16.94 12.20 10.04
C ALA A 75 -16.82 10.84 9.33
N ALA A 76 -17.50 10.68 8.19
CA ALA A 76 -17.52 9.48 7.39
C ALA A 76 -17.85 8.23 8.24
N GLU A 77 -18.84 8.34 9.13
CA GLU A 77 -19.39 7.26 9.94
C GLU A 77 -19.83 6.09 9.08
N ARG A 78 -20.36 6.38 7.89
CA ARG A 78 -20.65 5.38 6.88
C ARG A 78 -20.10 5.81 5.53
N THR A 79 -19.25 4.98 4.96
CA THR A 79 -18.76 5.10 3.59
C THR A 79 -19.20 3.86 2.80
N THR A 80 -19.74 4.07 1.61
CA THR A 80 -20.14 3.03 0.69
C THR A 80 -19.36 3.14 -0.61
N ILE A 81 -18.88 2.02 -1.11
CA ILE A 81 -18.25 1.89 -2.42
C ILE A 81 -19.19 1.02 -3.25
N ALA A 82 -19.70 1.58 -4.34
CA ALA A 82 -20.56 0.87 -5.28
C ALA A 82 -19.89 0.82 -6.66
N ASP A 83 -20.12 -0.26 -7.40
CA ASP A 83 -19.75 -0.33 -8.81
C ASP A 83 -20.50 0.78 -9.58
N ALA A 84 -19.76 1.58 -10.34
CA ALA A 84 -20.33 2.75 -10.98
C ALA A 84 -21.25 2.39 -12.16
N ALA A 85 -21.08 1.22 -12.77
CA ALA A 85 -21.89 0.77 -13.90
C ALA A 85 -23.19 0.10 -13.43
N THR A 86 -23.12 -0.78 -12.41
CA THR A 86 -24.29 -1.53 -11.95
C THR A 86 -25.01 -0.87 -10.78
N GLY A 87 -24.35 0.03 -10.05
CA GLY A 87 -24.85 0.58 -8.78
C GLY A 87 -24.81 -0.40 -7.62
N GLU A 88 -24.30 -1.62 -7.84
CA GLU A 88 -24.20 -2.65 -6.81
C GLU A 88 -23.18 -2.28 -5.73
N MET A 89 -23.55 -2.50 -4.48
CA MET A 89 -22.68 -2.22 -3.34
C MET A 89 -21.55 -3.25 -3.26
N VAL A 90 -20.30 -2.82 -3.41
CA VAL A 90 -19.13 -3.72 -3.27
C VAL A 90 -18.52 -3.71 -1.88
N VAL A 91 -18.46 -2.53 -1.23
CA VAL A 91 -17.92 -2.39 0.12
C VAL A 91 -18.73 -1.39 0.94
N THR A 92 -18.99 -1.71 2.21
CA THR A 92 -19.49 -0.76 3.21
C THR A 92 -18.52 -0.67 4.39
N ILE A 93 -18.06 0.55 4.68
CA ILE A 93 -17.25 0.89 5.84
C ILE A 93 -18.16 1.59 6.85
N GLN A 94 -18.22 1.06 8.07
CA GLN A 94 -18.95 1.65 9.19
C GLN A 94 -17.95 2.02 10.28
N ARG A 95 -17.71 3.32 10.48
CA ARG A 95 -16.91 3.87 11.56
C ARG A 95 -17.85 4.29 12.69
N ARG A 96 -17.50 3.93 13.92
CA ARG A 96 -18.29 4.25 15.12
C ARG A 96 -17.34 4.65 16.24
N ASP A 97 -17.72 5.68 16.98
CA ASP A 97 -16.89 6.19 18.09
C ASP A 97 -16.94 5.27 19.32
N VAL A 98 -18.13 4.74 19.64
CA VAL A 98 -18.36 3.93 20.85
C VAL A 98 -18.37 2.43 20.55
N LEU A 99 -18.93 2.04 19.41
CA LEU A 99 -19.08 0.64 19.02
C LEU A 99 -17.93 0.22 18.08
N PRO A 100 -17.69 -1.10 17.91
CA PRO A 100 -16.71 -1.55 16.94
C PRO A 100 -17.02 -1.04 15.54
N SER A 101 -15.99 -0.56 14.86
CA SER A 101 -16.03 -0.22 13.44
C SER A 101 -15.91 -1.48 12.59
N TRP A 102 -16.60 -1.52 11.45
CA TRP A 102 -16.72 -2.70 10.58
C TRP A 102 -16.45 -2.37 9.12
N VAL A 103 -15.94 -3.35 8.39
CA VAL A 103 -15.88 -3.35 6.93
C VAL A 103 -16.64 -4.56 6.44
N THR A 104 -17.57 -4.34 5.51
CA THR A 104 -18.38 -5.39 4.90
C THR A 104 -18.11 -5.42 3.40
N PHE A 105 -17.64 -6.56 2.91
CA PHE A 105 -17.41 -6.84 1.51
C PHE A 105 -18.59 -7.64 0.95
N SER A 106 -19.00 -7.33 -0.27
CA SER A 106 -20.03 -8.06 -1.01
C SER A 106 -19.51 -9.38 -1.58
N GLU A 107 -20.42 -10.20 -2.11
CA GLU A 107 -20.09 -11.46 -2.79
C GLU A 107 -19.16 -11.28 -4.00
N ARG A 108 -19.13 -10.07 -4.59
CA ARG A 108 -18.27 -9.75 -5.73
C ARG A 108 -16.79 -9.56 -5.35
N SER A 109 -16.47 -9.34 -4.07
CA SER A 109 -15.07 -9.31 -3.63
C SER A 109 -14.42 -10.67 -3.91
N VAL A 110 -13.13 -10.69 -4.23
CA VAL A 110 -12.37 -11.94 -4.40
C VAL A 110 -12.40 -12.84 -3.17
N THR A 111 -12.75 -12.27 -2.01
CA THR A 111 -12.87 -13.00 -0.75
C THR A 111 -14.29 -13.46 -0.42
N GLY A 112 -15.24 -13.19 -1.31
CA GLY A 112 -16.67 -13.41 -1.10
C GLY A 112 -17.28 -12.44 -0.09
N ALA A 113 -18.57 -12.65 0.22
CA ALA A 113 -19.24 -11.85 1.22
C ALA A 113 -18.65 -12.08 2.62
N ARG A 114 -18.12 -11.01 3.23
CA ARG A 114 -17.57 -11.09 4.59
C ARG A 114 -17.72 -9.77 5.33
N LYS A 115 -17.83 -9.87 6.65
CA LYS A 115 -17.88 -8.73 7.57
C LYS A 115 -16.78 -8.86 8.62
N VAL A 116 -15.86 -7.91 8.63
CA VAL A 116 -14.66 -7.93 9.48
C VAL A 116 -14.59 -6.68 10.35
N LYS A 117 -14.06 -6.78 11.57
CA LYS A 117 -13.84 -5.60 12.40
C LYS A 117 -12.68 -4.80 11.83
N LEU A 118 -12.85 -3.49 11.74
CA LEU A 118 -11.86 -2.58 11.14
C LEU A 118 -10.50 -2.70 11.83
N ARG A 119 -10.47 -2.72 13.17
CA ARG A 119 -9.24 -2.84 13.96
C ARG A 119 -8.53 -4.19 13.84
N GLU A 120 -9.26 -5.24 13.46
CA GLU A 120 -8.72 -6.59 13.27
C GLU A 120 -8.18 -6.73 11.84
N TRP A 121 -8.90 -6.17 10.85
CA TRP A 121 -8.52 -6.21 9.44
C TRP A 121 -7.40 -5.24 9.07
N LEU A 122 -7.42 -4.03 9.62
CA LEU A 122 -6.45 -2.97 9.39
C LEU A 122 -5.84 -2.56 10.73
N LYS A 123 -4.83 -3.33 11.14
CA LYS A 123 -4.22 -3.27 12.46
C LYS A 123 -3.09 -2.24 12.47
N GLU A 124 -3.27 -1.17 13.23
CA GLU A 124 -2.21 -0.22 13.53
C GLU A 124 -1.07 -0.92 14.27
N GLN A 125 0.17 -0.70 13.79
CA GLN A 125 1.37 -1.24 14.42
C GLN A 125 2.01 -0.15 15.27
N GLU A 126 2.15 -0.44 16.56
CA GLU A 126 2.96 0.36 17.48
C GLU A 126 4.42 -0.09 17.34
N GLU A 127 5.08 0.26 16.24
CA GLU A 127 6.48 -0.12 16.06
C GLU A 127 7.39 1.11 16.03
N GLY A 128 8.53 1.01 16.73
CA GLY A 128 9.48 2.09 17.06
C GLY A 128 10.27 2.68 15.89
N GLY A 129 9.69 2.68 14.69
CA GLY A 129 10.19 3.39 13.52
C GLY A 129 9.53 4.77 13.34
N PRO A 130 10.05 5.59 12.41
CA PRO A 130 9.44 6.86 12.08
C PRO A 130 8.15 6.63 11.27
N GLY A 131 7.02 7.03 11.83
CA GLY A 131 5.73 7.09 11.13
C GLY A 131 4.73 5.98 11.48
N ALA A 132 3.44 6.30 11.34
CA ALA A 132 2.36 5.35 11.58
C ALA A 132 2.31 4.29 10.48
N GLN A 133 2.12 3.03 10.88
CA GLN A 133 2.00 1.88 9.99
C GLN A 133 0.74 1.08 10.29
N TRP A 134 0.13 0.51 9.25
CA TRP A 134 -1.05 -0.34 9.39
C TRP A 134 -0.89 -1.63 8.60
N LYS A 135 -0.94 -2.76 9.31
CA LYS A 135 -0.94 -4.09 8.71
C LYS A 135 -2.34 -4.44 8.22
N MET A 136 -2.43 -4.92 6.99
CA MET A 136 -3.65 -5.37 6.34
C MET A 136 -3.47 -6.82 5.90
N GLU A 137 -4.33 -7.71 6.39
CA GLU A 137 -4.34 -9.11 5.99
C GLU A 137 -5.40 -9.33 4.91
N THR A 138 -5.01 -10.00 3.82
CA THR A 138 -5.90 -10.33 2.70
C THR A 138 -5.71 -11.80 2.31
N VAL A 139 -6.58 -12.33 1.45
CA VAL A 139 -6.42 -13.71 0.96
C VAL A 139 -5.21 -13.90 0.06
N VAL A 140 -4.68 -12.83 -0.54
CA VAL A 140 -3.53 -12.89 -1.44
C VAL A 140 -2.21 -12.64 -0.72
N GLY A 141 -2.26 -12.26 0.56
CA GLY A 141 -1.07 -11.98 1.37
C GLY A 141 -1.27 -10.87 2.37
N ASN A 142 -0.17 -10.56 3.06
CA ASN A 142 -0.12 -9.51 4.07
C ASN A 142 0.55 -8.27 3.49
N PHE A 143 0.00 -7.11 3.84
CA PHE A 143 0.48 -5.83 3.36
C PHE A 143 0.61 -4.84 4.51
N VAL A 144 1.42 -3.81 4.30
CA VAL A 144 1.65 -2.75 5.27
C VAL A 144 1.46 -1.40 4.56
N TRP A 145 0.49 -0.64 5.03
CA TRP A 145 0.37 0.77 4.72
C TRP A 145 1.36 1.57 5.57
N ARG A 146 2.09 2.49 4.93
CA ARG A 146 3.04 3.39 5.57
C ARG A 146 2.72 4.83 5.17
N VAL A 147 2.79 5.73 6.14
CA VAL A 147 2.90 7.16 5.84
C VAL A 147 4.29 7.39 5.24
N ASP A 148 4.34 8.05 4.09
CA ASP A 148 5.58 8.33 3.37
C ASP A 148 5.63 9.83 3.07
N GLU A 149 6.80 10.45 3.17
CA GLU A 149 6.95 11.89 2.98
C GLU A 149 6.66 12.33 1.54
N LEU A 150 6.99 11.47 0.56
CA LEU A 150 6.80 11.74 -0.87
C LEU A 150 5.46 11.23 -1.37
N LEU A 151 5.11 10.00 -0.98
CA LEU A 151 3.94 9.29 -1.49
C LEU A 151 2.69 9.51 -0.63
N ARG A 152 2.79 10.22 0.50
CA ARG A 152 1.76 10.45 1.53
C ARG A 152 1.28 9.17 2.23
N LEU A 153 0.87 8.18 1.46
CA LEU A 153 0.41 6.88 1.92
C LEU A 153 0.77 5.81 0.87
N ALA A 154 1.54 4.80 1.26
CA ALA A 154 2.03 3.76 0.37
C ALA A 154 1.84 2.35 0.96
N LEU A 155 1.31 1.44 0.15
CA LEU A 155 1.04 0.04 0.47
C LEU A 155 2.19 -0.83 -0.03
N HIS A 156 2.78 -1.61 0.86
CA HIS A 156 3.88 -2.51 0.57
C HIS A 156 3.49 -3.96 0.90
N PRO A 157 3.99 -4.96 0.15
CA PRO A 157 4.02 -6.33 0.63
C PRO A 157 4.79 -6.42 1.96
N GLU A 158 4.29 -7.19 2.93
CA GLU A 158 5.02 -7.39 4.20
C GLU A 158 6.41 -8.01 3.98
N SER A 159 6.57 -8.80 2.92
CA SER A 159 7.84 -9.41 2.52
C SER A 159 8.82 -8.46 1.82
N ASN A 160 8.36 -7.30 1.34
CA ASN A 160 9.20 -6.33 0.64
C ASN A 160 8.68 -4.91 0.85
N LEU A 161 9.29 -4.24 1.81
CA LEU A 161 8.88 -2.91 2.25
C LEU A 161 9.54 -1.77 1.44
N ASP A 162 10.41 -2.10 0.48
CA ASP A 162 11.12 -1.13 -0.36
C ASP A 162 10.36 -0.85 -1.67
N ARG A 163 9.40 -1.71 -2.04
CA ARG A 163 8.67 -1.63 -3.31
C ARG A 163 7.17 -1.50 -3.06
N PRO A 164 6.59 -0.30 -3.15
CA PRO A 164 5.14 -0.14 -3.00
C PRO A 164 4.40 -0.77 -4.18
N ILE A 165 3.25 -1.34 -3.87
CA ILE A 165 2.30 -1.90 -4.85
C ILE A 165 1.07 -1.02 -5.05
N ALA A 166 0.84 -0.07 -4.15
CA ALA A 166 -0.13 1.00 -4.31
C ALA A 166 0.29 2.24 -3.53
N TRP A 167 -0.02 3.44 -4.00
CA TRP A 167 0.31 4.68 -3.30
C TRP A 167 -0.59 5.84 -3.70
N ALA A 168 -0.67 6.83 -2.82
CA ALA A 168 -1.39 8.07 -3.08
C ALA A 168 -0.59 8.96 -4.02
N GLN A 169 -1.28 9.64 -4.93
CA GLN A 169 -0.77 10.76 -5.70
C GLN A 169 -1.49 12.02 -5.23
N ALA A 170 -0.73 12.95 -4.66
CA ALA A 170 -1.26 14.25 -4.28
C ALA A 170 -1.71 15.04 -5.52
N GLN A 171 -2.72 15.89 -5.35
CA GLN A 171 -3.12 16.80 -6.41
C GLN A 171 -2.05 17.88 -6.61
N THR A 172 -1.67 18.12 -7.86
CA THR A 172 -0.85 19.26 -8.30
C THR A 172 -1.60 20.03 -9.40
N ASP A 173 -0.97 21.05 -9.98
CA ASP A 173 -1.54 21.80 -11.10
C ASP A 173 -1.69 20.94 -12.37
N VAL A 174 -0.84 19.90 -12.51
CA VAL A 174 -0.81 19.01 -13.68
C VAL A 174 -1.39 17.63 -13.38
N ASP A 175 -1.31 17.20 -12.12
CA ASP A 175 -1.68 15.85 -11.71
C ASP A 175 -2.92 15.85 -10.83
N PRO A 176 -3.95 15.04 -11.14
CA PRO A 176 -5.11 14.92 -10.28
C PRO A 176 -4.79 14.12 -9.01
N PHE A 177 -5.63 14.27 -7.99
CA PHE A 177 -5.62 13.36 -6.84
C PHE A 177 -5.95 11.94 -7.30
N ALA A 178 -5.05 10.99 -7.07
CA ALA A 178 -5.21 9.61 -7.55
C ALA A 178 -4.68 8.58 -6.55
N LEU A 179 -5.13 7.34 -6.71
CA LEU A 179 -4.55 6.16 -6.10
C LEU A 179 -3.94 5.33 -7.23
N ILE A 180 -2.61 5.21 -7.23
CA ILE A 180 -1.90 4.37 -8.20
C ILE A 180 -1.73 2.99 -7.58
N ALA A 181 -1.97 1.94 -8.35
CA ALA A 181 -1.74 0.56 -7.93
C ALA A 181 -1.15 -0.27 -9.07
N THR A 182 -0.33 -1.27 -8.77
CA THR A 182 0.20 -2.19 -9.80
C THR A 182 -0.90 -3.12 -10.29
N ARG A 183 -0.87 -3.54 -11.55
CA ARG A 183 -1.91 -4.42 -12.13
C ARG A 183 -2.03 -5.78 -11.41
N ALA A 184 -0.96 -6.25 -10.77
CA ALA A 184 -0.99 -7.47 -9.95
C ALA A 184 -1.99 -7.36 -8.78
N THR A 185 -2.39 -6.14 -8.42
CA THR A 185 -3.34 -5.87 -7.34
C THR A 185 -4.81 -5.85 -7.73
N ASP A 186 -5.11 -5.96 -9.03
CA ASP A 186 -6.47 -5.95 -9.56
C ASP A 186 -7.43 -6.93 -8.86
N PRO A 187 -7.03 -8.15 -8.46
CA PRO A 187 -7.91 -9.09 -7.76
C PRO A 187 -8.39 -8.60 -6.37
N PHE A 188 -7.67 -7.73 -5.69
CA PHE A 188 -8.07 -7.27 -4.34
C PHE A 188 -8.13 -5.74 -4.29
N ARG A 189 -8.48 -5.14 -5.42
CA ARG A 189 -8.58 -3.68 -5.58
C ARG A 189 -9.57 -3.08 -4.59
N GLU A 190 -10.70 -3.74 -4.34
CA GLU A 190 -11.71 -3.29 -3.39
C GLU A 190 -11.13 -3.13 -1.97
N GLU A 191 -10.30 -4.08 -1.52
CA GLU A 191 -9.58 -4.01 -0.25
C GLU A 191 -8.60 -2.84 -0.19
N ILE A 192 -7.85 -2.60 -1.26
CA ILE A 192 -6.90 -1.48 -1.35
C ILE A 192 -7.63 -0.15 -1.32
N VAL A 193 -8.69 0.01 -2.12
CA VAL A 193 -9.50 1.23 -2.14
C VAL A 193 -10.13 1.44 -0.76
N ALA A 194 -10.73 0.41 -0.16
CA ALA A 194 -11.37 0.54 1.14
C ALA A 194 -10.38 0.95 2.25
N SER A 195 -9.22 0.27 2.32
CA SER A 195 -8.18 0.59 3.31
C SER A 195 -7.58 1.98 3.07
N PHE A 196 -7.31 2.35 1.82
CA PHE A 196 -6.87 3.70 1.45
C PHE A 196 -7.86 4.76 1.95
N LEU A 197 -9.17 4.60 1.69
CA LEU A 197 -10.19 5.56 2.12
C LEU A 197 -10.28 5.68 3.64
N ILE A 198 -10.01 4.61 4.39
CA ILE A 198 -9.94 4.63 5.85
C ILE A 198 -8.76 5.45 6.33
N LEU A 199 -7.58 5.17 5.81
CA LEU A 199 -6.34 5.81 6.27
C LEU A 199 -6.24 7.25 5.81
N GLU A 200 -6.59 7.56 4.56
CA GLU A 200 -6.58 8.93 4.04
C GLU A 200 -7.54 9.83 4.81
N HIS A 201 -8.74 9.32 5.16
CA HIS A 201 -9.65 10.08 6.01
C HIS A 201 -9.06 10.32 7.41
N ARG A 202 -8.45 9.30 8.01
CA ARG A 202 -7.80 9.42 9.32
C ARG A 202 -6.68 10.48 9.30
N ILE A 203 -5.78 10.41 8.32
CA ILE A 203 -4.68 11.37 8.15
C ILE A 203 -5.24 12.79 8.02
N ARG A 204 -6.23 13.02 7.15
CA ARG A 204 -6.87 14.35 7.01
C ARG A 204 -7.49 14.86 8.31
N MET A 205 -8.06 13.97 9.12
CA MET A 205 -8.64 14.35 10.40
C MET A 205 -7.58 14.69 11.45
N GLU A 206 -6.43 14.00 11.43
CA GLU A 206 -5.27 14.30 12.27
C GLU A 206 -4.64 15.65 11.86
N GLU A 207 -4.43 15.89 10.57
CA GLU A 207 -3.96 17.17 10.01
C GLU A 207 -4.87 18.34 10.42
N LYS A 208 -6.19 18.15 10.28
CA LYS A 208 -7.19 19.15 10.70
C LYS A 208 -7.11 19.44 12.19
N LYS A 209 -6.94 18.42 13.04
CA LYS A 209 -6.79 18.60 14.49
C LYS A 209 -5.50 19.35 14.84
N ALA A 210 -4.38 19.02 14.18
CA ALA A 210 -3.11 19.70 14.37
C ALA A 210 -3.20 21.19 14.02
N TYR A 211 -3.77 21.51 12.85
CA TYR A 211 -4.00 22.89 12.41
C TYR A 211 -4.86 23.70 13.39
N LEU A 212 -5.95 23.11 13.90
CA LEU A 212 -6.82 23.78 14.87
C LEU A 212 -6.13 24.03 16.21
N LYS A 213 -5.27 23.11 16.66
CA LYS A 213 -4.48 23.25 17.89
C LYS A 213 -3.49 24.42 17.77
N GLU A 214 -2.77 24.48 16.66
CA GLU A 214 -1.81 25.56 16.38
C GLU A 214 -2.50 26.93 16.33
N ARG A 215 -3.64 27.04 15.62
CA ARG A 215 -4.42 28.28 15.55
C ARG A 215 -4.91 28.75 16.92
N ARG A 216 -5.30 27.85 17.82
CA ARG A 216 -5.67 28.20 19.21
C ARG A 216 -4.48 28.75 19.98
N PHE A 217 -3.32 28.11 19.86
CA PHE A 217 -2.09 28.55 20.52
C PHE A 217 -1.69 29.99 20.11
N TYR A 218 -1.73 30.31 18.81
CA TYR A 218 -1.44 31.68 18.33
C TYR A 218 -2.44 32.72 18.85
N ARG A 219 -3.74 32.40 18.88
CA ARG A 219 -4.77 33.30 19.41
C ARG A 219 -4.54 33.64 20.88
N THR A 220 -4.21 32.64 21.71
CA THR A 220 -3.91 32.86 23.12
C THR A 220 -2.67 33.75 23.29
N ARG A 221 -1.60 33.52 22.52
CA ARG A 221 -0.38 34.34 22.61
C ARG A 221 -0.59 35.81 22.23
N ILE A 222 -1.45 36.11 21.25
CA ILE A 222 -1.75 37.49 20.87
C ILE A 222 -2.55 38.18 21.98
N ALA A 223 -3.55 37.50 22.55
CA ALA A 223 -4.36 38.04 23.64
C ALA A 223 -3.51 38.39 24.88
N THR A 224 -2.50 37.56 25.21
CA THR A 224 -1.62 37.80 26.37
C THR A 224 -0.61 38.94 26.15
N LYS A 225 -0.32 39.32 24.90
CA LYS A 225 0.61 40.44 24.60
C LYS A 225 -0.07 41.81 24.57
N LEU A 226 -1.39 41.87 24.68
CA LEU A 226 -2.20 43.09 24.60
C LEU A 226 -2.75 43.54 25.98
N VAL A 227 -2.23 42.95 27.06
CA VAL A 227 -2.51 43.29 28.47
C VAL A 227 -1.22 43.80 29.09
#